data_AF-A0AAU4UA43-F1
#
_entry.id   AF-A0AAU4UA43-F1
#
_cell.length_a   1.000
_cell.length_b   1.000
_cell.length_c   1.000
_cell.angle_alpha   90.00
_cell.angle_beta   90.00
_cell.angle_gamma   90.00
#
_symmetry.space_group_name_H-M   'P 1'
#
loop_
_entity.id
_entity.type
_entity.pdbx_description
1 polymer ?
#
loop_
_entity_poly.entity_id
_entity_poly.type
_entity_poly.pdbx_seq_one_letter_code
_entity_poly.pdbx_strand_id
1 'polypeptide(L)' 'MPNALPLVPTDIDERVSLVRLHGEACFHCGAVNKTLRTAGHVVVRGSTRVWQIVTCGCRAA' A
#
# COMPACT_ATOMS: atom_id res chain seq x y z
N MET A 1 -7.55 -0.22 29.51
CA MET A 1 -8.35 -0.07 28.29
C MET A 1 -7.39 0.35 27.18
N PRO A 2 -7.37 -0.32 26.03
CA PRO A 2 -6.21 -0.26 25.12
C PRO A 2 -6.10 1.10 24.43
N ASN A 3 -4.88 1.63 24.42
CA ASN A 3 -4.48 2.81 23.65
C ASN A 3 -4.76 2.56 22.17
N ALA A 4 -5.88 3.08 21.66
CA ALA A 4 -6.10 3.18 20.23
C ALA A 4 -5.16 4.29 19.72
N LEU A 5 -3.98 3.91 19.25
CA LEU A 5 -3.15 4.81 18.46
C LEU A 5 -4.04 5.35 17.34
N PRO A 6 -4.10 6.68 17.12
CA PRO A 6 -4.84 7.18 15.97
C PRO A 6 -4.24 6.54 14.73
N LEU A 7 -5.05 5.78 13.99
CA LEU A 7 -4.73 5.23 12.68
C LEU A 7 -4.65 6.37 11.67
N VAL A 8 -3.77 7.36 11.92
CA VAL A 8 -3.54 8.47 11.00
C VAL A 8 -3.02 7.82 9.72
N PRO A 9 -3.77 7.89 8.61
CA PRO A 9 -3.32 7.30 7.36
C PRO A 9 -1.98 7.92 7.00
N THR A 10 -1.00 7.09 6.66
CA THR A 10 0.25 7.59 6.08
C THR A 10 -0.08 8.13 4.70
N ASP A 11 0.08 9.44 4.52
CA ASP A 11 -0.09 10.06 3.22
C ASP A 11 1.11 9.67 2.34
N ILE A 12 0.82 9.23 1.12
CA ILE A 12 1.83 8.80 0.16
C ILE A 12 1.79 9.80 -0.99
N ASP A 13 2.73 10.73 -0.99
CA ASP A 13 2.84 11.80 -2.00
C ASP A 13 3.43 11.29 -3.34
N GLU A 14 3.86 10.03 -3.37
CA GLU A 14 4.44 9.41 -4.57
C GLU A 14 3.37 9.17 -5.66
N ARG A 15 3.70 9.42 -6.92
CA ARG A 15 2.87 8.99 -8.06
C ARG A 15 2.91 7.47 -8.16
N VAL A 16 1.86 6.82 -7.68
CA VAL A 16 1.69 5.35 -7.74
C VAL A 16 0.92 4.96 -9.00
N SER A 17 1.50 4.08 -9.83
CA SER A 17 0.79 3.48 -10.98
C SER A 17 -0.42 2.67 -10.53
N LEU A 18 -1.50 2.71 -11.31
CA LEU A 18 -2.74 1.97 -11.02
C LEU A 18 -2.49 0.48 -10.75
N VAL A 19 -1.59 -0.15 -11.50
CA VAL A 19 -1.22 -1.57 -11.34
C VAL A 19 -0.72 -1.91 -9.93
N ARG A 20 -0.03 -0.96 -9.26
CA ARG A 20 0.41 -1.11 -7.87
C ARG A 20 -0.76 -1.05 -6.88
N LEU A 21 -1.86 -0.37 -7.22
CA LEU A 21 -3.08 -0.29 -6.41
C LEU A 21 -3.96 -1.53 -6.54
N HIS A 22 -3.85 -2.27 -7.63
CA HIS A 22 -4.59 -3.53 -7.84
C HIS A 22 -3.92 -4.74 -7.17
N GLY A 23 -2.77 -4.56 -6.51
CA GLY A 23 -2.04 -5.66 -5.87
C GLY A 23 -1.29 -6.56 -6.87
N GLU A 24 -1.16 -6.15 -8.13
CA GLU A 24 -0.48 -6.92 -9.18
C GLU A 24 1.04 -6.66 -9.20
N ALA A 25 1.47 -5.56 -8.60
CA ALA A 25 2.88 -5.16 -8.49
C ALA A 25 3.21 -4.71 -7.07
N CYS A 26 4.48 -4.85 -6.68
CA CYS A 26 4.95 -4.34 -5.41
C CYS A 26 4.65 -2.85 -5.28
N PHE A 27 3.96 -2.48 -4.20
CA PHE A 27 3.51 -1.14 -3.96
C PHE A 27 4.64 -0.12 -3.83
N HIS A 28 5.88 -0.50 -3.50
CA HIS A 28 7.01 0.44 -3.41
C HIS A 28 7.88 0.47 -4.66
N CYS A 29 8.33 -0.68 -5.17
CA CYS A 29 9.29 -0.74 -6.28
C CYS A 29 8.69 -1.16 -7.63
N GLY A 30 7.40 -1.51 -7.69
CA GLY A 30 6.74 -1.94 -8.92
C GLY A 30 7.10 -3.35 -9.42
N ALA A 31 7.85 -4.15 -8.65
CA ALA A 31 8.21 -5.51 -9.05
C ALA A 31 6.98 -6.42 -9.20
N VAL A 32 6.90 -7.14 -10.31
CA VAL A 32 5.83 -8.12 -10.62
C VAL A 32 6.32 -9.58 -10.60
N ASN A 33 7.64 -9.79 -10.64
CA ASN A 33 8.29 -11.09 -10.75
C ASN A 33 8.86 -11.61 -9.41
N LYS A 34 8.41 -11.04 -8.29
CA LYS A 34 8.81 -11.44 -6.93
C LYS A 34 7.61 -11.99 -6.19
N THR A 35 7.85 -12.78 -5.15
CA THR A 35 6.77 -13.14 -4.21
C THR A 35 6.23 -11.89 -3.55
N LEU A 36 4.96 -11.58 -3.82
CA LEU A 36 4.25 -10.45 -3.26
C LEU A 36 3.45 -10.93 -2.03
N ARG A 37 3.48 -10.15 -0.96
CA ARG A 37 2.71 -10.40 0.26
C ARG A 37 1.82 -9.20 0.55
N THR A 38 0.61 -9.46 1.05
CA THR A 38 -0.30 -8.41 1.49
C THR A 38 0.37 -7.56 2.56
N ALA A 39 0.38 -6.24 2.34
CA ALA A 39 1.06 -5.28 3.20
C ALA A 39 0.11 -4.27 3.84
N GLY A 40 -1.12 -4.18 3.35
CA GLY A 40 -2.14 -3.31 3.92
C GLY A 40 -3.15 -2.84 2.88
N HIS A 41 -3.78 -1.70 3.17
CA HIS A 41 -4.75 -1.06 2.29
C HIS A 41 -4.45 0.42 2.16
N VAL A 42 -4.80 1.01 1.01
CA VAL A 42 -4.69 2.45 0.76
C VAL A 42 -5.99 2.99 0.19
N VAL A 43 -6.21 4.29 0.41
CA VAL A 43 -7.30 5.05 -0.20
C VAL A 43 -6.68 6.21 -0.95
N VAL A 44 -7.10 6.42 -2.20
CA VAL A 44 -6.66 7.58 -2.97
C VAL A 44 -7.40 8.81 -2.44
N ARG A 45 -6.67 9.90 -2.18
CA ARG A 45 -7.28 11.17 -1.71
C ARG A 45 -8.43 11.59 -2.63
N GLY A 46 -9.58 11.91 -2.04
CA GLY A 46 -10.80 12.25 -2.78
C GLY A 46 -11.59 11.05 -3.32
N SER A 47 -11.13 9.82 -3.06
CA SER A 47 -11.88 8.59 -3.31
C SER A 47 -12.32 7.94 -2.01
N THR A 48 -13.40 7.17 -2.05
CA THR A 48 -13.81 6.25 -0.98
C THR A 48 -13.38 4.82 -1.24
N ARG A 49 -12.73 4.55 -2.39
CA ARG A 49 -12.33 3.21 -2.78
C ARG A 49 -11.08 2.78 -2.03
N VAL A 50 -11.21 1.67 -1.31
CA VAL A 50 -10.12 1.01 -0.60
C VAL A 50 -9.44 0.00 -1.55
N TRP A 51 -8.12 0.05 -1.60
CA TRP A 51 -7.28 -0.79 -2.44
C TRP A 51 -6.36 -1.64 -1.57
N GLN A 52 -6.32 -2.95 -1.79
CA GLN A 52 -5.33 -3.81 -1.13
C GLN A 52 -3.97 -3.61 -1.81
N ILE A 53 -2.93 -3.38 -1.00
CA ILE A 53 -1.56 -3.26 -1.49
C ILE A 53 -0.72 -4.47 -1.09
N VAL A 54 0.24 -4.79 -1.94
CA VAL A 54 1.18 -5.89 -1.73
C VAL A 54 2.61 -5.36 -1.78
N THR A 55 3.54 -5.99 -1.07
CA THR A 55 4.97 -5.65 -1.17
C THR A 55 5.81 -6.90 -1.34
N CYS A 56 6.98 -6.74 -1.96
CA CYS A 56 7.99 -7.79 -2.07
C CYS A 56 9.04 -7.70 -0.94
N GLY A 57 8.78 -6.92 0.11
CA GLY A 57 9.75 -6.65 1.18
C GLY A 57 10.94 -5.75 0.79
N CYS A 58 10.89 -5.07 -0.36
CA CYS A 58 11.97 -4.15 -0.80
C CYS A 58 12.12 -2.92 0.09
N ARG A 59 11.05 -2.56 0.80
CA ARG A 59 11.05 -1.54 1.84
C ARG A 59 10.74 -2.28 3.14
N ALA A 60 11.77 -2.83 3.77
CA ALA A 60 11.69 -3.21 5.16
C ALA A 60 11.82 -1.92 5.98
N ALA A 61 10.99 -1.77 7.02
CA ALA A 61 11.14 -0.71 8.00
C ALA A 61 12.51 -0.82 8.70
#